data_AF-A0A1I3RKP9-F1
#
_entry.id   AF-A0A1I3RKP9-F1
#
_cell.length_a   1.000
_cell.length_b   1.000
_cell.length_c   1.000
_cell.angle_alpha   90.00
_cell.angle_beta   90.00
_cell.angle_gamma   90.00
#
_symmetry.space_group_name_H-M   'P 1'
#
loop_
_entity.id
_entity.type
_entity.pdbx_description
1 polymer ?
#
loop_
_entity_poly.entity_id
_entity_poly.type
_entity_poly.pdbx_seq_one_letter_code
_entity_poly.pdbx_strand_id
1 'polypeptide(L)'
;MRKIFKASMFAAAVLLAASPLAGCSDARIAKFQALGTPARVTCYSGGRVILDDFSTGKVLSESESDGIYFNSRTTGRLIETSADCVIDHMTAVPAGWTPVLP
;
A
#
# COMPACT_ATOMS: atom_id res chain seq x y z
N MET A 1 -42.86 -14.45 27.08
CA MET A 1 -41.45 -14.69 27.47
C MET A 1 -40.55 -15.19 26.31
N ARG A 2 -40.94 -16.17 25.48
CA ARG A 2 -40.09 -16.69 24.37
C ARG A 2 -39.66 -15.68 23.28
N LYS A 3 -40.44 -14.63 23.01
CA LYS A 3 -40.13 -13.61 21.99
C LYS A 3 -39.02 -12.64 22.42
N ILE A 4 -38.96 -12.33 23.72
CA ILE A 4 -37.96 -11.41 24.31
C ILE A 4 -36.57 -12.07 24.33
N PHE A 5 -36.52 -13.39 24.60
CA PHE A 5 -35.30 -14.19 24.57
C PHE A 5 -34.67 -14.26 23.15
N LYS A 6 -35.50 -14.39 22.10
CA LYS A 6 -35.03 -14.41 20.70
C LYS A 6 -34.50 -13.05 20.23
N ALA A 7 -35.15 -11.95 20.62
CA ALA A 7 -34.70 -10.60 20.30
C ALA A 7 -33.36 -10.26 21.00
N SER A 8 -33.20 -10.67 22.27
CA SER A 8 -31.95 -10.50 23.02
C SER A 8 -30.79 -11.30 22.42
N MET A 9 -31.06 -12.51 21.92
CA MET A 9 -30.03 -13.37 21.31
C MET A 9 -29.59 -12.87 19.93
N PHE A 10 -30.52 -12.27 19.15
CA PHE A 10 -30.19 -11.59 17.89
C PHE A 10 -29.37 -10.31 18.12
N ALA A 11 -29.74 -9.49 19.11
CA ALA A 11 -29.01 -8.27 19.45
C ALA A 11 -27.57 -8.57 19.92
N ALA A 12 -27.39 -9.61 20.74
CA ALA A 12 -26.07 -10.07 21.17
C ALA A 12 -25.20 -10.58 20.01
N ALA A 13 -25.79 -11.27 19.03
CA ALA A 13 -25.08 -11.74 17.84
C ALA A 13 -24.61 -10.59 16.94
N VAL A 14 -25.43 -9.54 16.78
CA VAL A 14 -25.06 -8.32 16.03
C VAL A 14 -23.94 -7.54 16.72
N LEU A 15 -23.99 -7.42 18.06
CA LEU A 15 -22.95 -6.77 18.85
C LEU A 15 -21.61 -7.54 18.83
N LEU A 16 -21.62 -8.87 18.89
CA LEU A 16 -20.40 -9.68 18.74
C LEU A 16 -19.80 -9.57 17.34
N ALA A 17 -20.63 -9.54 16.30
CA ALA A 17 -20.18 -9.43 14.90
C ALA A 17 -19.60 -8.06 14.53
N ALA A 18 -19.87 -7.01 15.32
CA ALA A 18 -19.33 -5.66 15.10
C ALA A 18 -17.95 -5.43 15.73
N SER A 19 -17.52 -6.29 16.66
CA SER A 19 -16.23 -6.19 17.36
C SER A 19 -14.95 -6.32 16.51
N PRO A 20 -14.90 -7.06 15.37
CA PRO A 20 -13.69 -7.14 14.56
C PRO A 20 -13.43 -5.90 13.69
N LEU A 21 -14.38 -4.97 13.59
CA LEU A 21 -14.24 -3.75 12.77
C LEU A 21 -13.42 -2.65 13.47
N ALA A 22 -13.31 -2.70 14.80
CA ALA A 22 -12.55 -1.72 15.59
C ALA A 22 -11.02 -1.95 15.56
N GLY A 23 -10.55 -3.01 14.89
CA GLY A 23 -9.14 -3.43 14.87
C GLY A 23 -8.40 -3.22 13.55
N CYS A 24 -9.02 -2.58 12.54
CA CYS A 24 -8.26 -2.17 11.36
C CYS A 24 -7.22 -1.13 11.77
N SER A 25 -5.94 -1.52 11.79
CA SER A 25 -4.85 -0.58 12.02
C SER A 25 -4.83 0.50 10.94
N ASP A 26 -4.43 1.71 11.31
CA ASP A 26 -4.25 2.86 10.42
C ASP A 26 -3.44 2.48 9.16
N ALA A 27 -2.39 1.68 9.31
CA ALA A 27 -1.58 1.18 8.21
C ALA A 27 -2.36 0.26 7.25
N ARG A 28 -3.25 -0.60 7.76
CA ARG A 28 -4.06 -1.48 6.92
C ARG A 28 -5.10 -0.68 6.12
N ILE A 29 -5.68 0.34 6.75
CA ILE A 29 -6.61 1.27 6.11
C ILE A 29 -5.87 2.08 5.04
N ALA A 30 -4.70 2.64 5.37
CA ALA A 30 -3.88 3.40 4.44
C ALA A 30 -3.46 2.57 3.22
N LYS A 31 -3.05 1.31 3.44
CA LYS A 31 -2.70 0.39 2.34
C LYS A 31 -3.89 0.08 1.43
N PHE A 32 -5.10 0.00 1.99
CA PHE A 32 -6.32 -0.17 1.20
C PHE A 32 -6.67 1.11 0.41
N GLN A 33 -6.55 2.28 1.04
CA GLN A 33 -6.78 3.58 0.37
C GLN A 33 -5.77 3.85 -0.75
N ALA A 34 -4.55 3.35 -0.62
CA ALA A 34 -3.50 3.49 -1.62
C ALA A 34 -3.70 2.59 -2.86
N LEU A 35 -4.68 1.68 -2.87
CA LEU A 35 -4.91 0.79 -4.01
C LEU A 35 -5.20 1.58 -5.30
N GLY A 36 -4.39 1.33 -6.33
CA GLY A 36 -4.50 2.02 -7.62
C GLY A 36 -3.89 3.42 -7.65
N THR A 37 -3.44 3.95 -6.51
CA THR A 37 -2.76 5.26 -6.46
C THR A 37 -1.29 5.13 -6.85
N PRO A 38 -0.73 6.16 -7.50
CA PRO A 38 0.71 6.26 -7.67
C PRO A 38 1.48 6.30 -6.35
N ALA A 39 2.73 5.84 -6.38
CA ALA A 39 3.65 5.90 -5.27
C ALA A 39 5.01 6.43 -5.74
N ARG A 40 5.76 7.03 -4.82
CA ARG A 40 7.20 7.27 -5.02
C ARG A 40 7.94 5.99 -4.64
N VAL A 41 8.87 5.58 -5.50
CA VAL A 41 9.73 4.43 -5.29
C VAL A 41 11.16 4.93 -5.22
N THR A 42 11.79 4.76 -4.06
CA THR A 42 13.19 5.12 -3.85
C THR A 42 13.96 3.88 -3.43
N CYS A 43 14.91 3.45 -4.26
CA CYS A 43 15.72 2.26 -4.01
C CYS A 43 17.18 2.59 -3.76
N TYR A 44 17.81 1.76 -2.94
CA TYR A 44 19.14 1.95 -2.42
C TYR A 44 20.04 0.75 -2.73
N SER A 45 21.33 1.01 -2.89
CA SER A 45 22.39 0.00 -2.90
C SER A 45 23.63 0.57 -2.22
N GLY A 46 24.16 -0.13 -1.23
CA GLY A 46 25.31 0.33 -0.45
C GLY A 46 25.08 1.69 0.23
N GLY A 47 23.85 1.98 0.66
CA GLY A 47 23.47 3.25 1.29
C GLY A 47 23.31 4.44 0.33
N ARG A 48 23.38 4.22 -0.98
CA ARG A 48 23.21 5.27 -2.00
C ARG A 48 21.92 5.06 -2.76
N VAL A 49 21.23 6.15 -3.10
CA VAL A 49 20.06 6.12 -3.99
C VAL A 49 20.51 5.71 -5.39
N ILE A 50 19.89 4.66 -5.93
CA ILE A 50 20.13 4.16 -7.29
C ILE A 50 18.89 4.27 -8.18
N LEU A 51 17.72 4.47 -7.58
CA LEU A 51 16.46 4.72 -8.26
C LEU A 51 15.62 5.64 -7.38
N ASP A 52 15.05 6.68 -7.95
CA ASP A 52 14.04 7.55 -7.35
C ASP A 52 13.10 7.98 -8.47
N ASP A 53 11.92 7.39 -8.49
CA ASP A 53 10.92 7.63 -9.53
C ASP A 53 9.51 7.56 -8.94
N PHE A 54 8.54 8.06 -9.68
CA PHE A 54 7.13 7.87 -9.38
C PHE A 54 6.56 6.79 -10.27
N SER A 55 5.69 5.95 -9.73
CA SER A 55 4.88 5.05 -10.54
C SER A 55 3.74 5.82 -11.22
N THR A 56 3.18 5.23 -12.27
CA THR A 56 1.89 5.67 -12.85
C THR A 56 0.69 5.08 -12.11
N GLY A 57 0.89 4.01 -11.33
CA GLY A 57 -0.16 3.33 -10.59
C GLY A 57 0.41 2.46 -9.46
N LYS A 58 -0.26 1.34 -9.15
CA LYS A 58 0.13 0.46 -8.05
C LYS A 58 1.51 -0.17 -8.29
N VAL A 59 2.38 -0.12 -7.27
CA VAL A 59 3.61 -0.91 -7.20
C VAL A 59 3.25 -2.32 -6.71
N LEU A 60 3.81 -3.33 -7.37
CA LEU A 60 3.52 -4.73 -7.11
C LEU A 60 4.79 -5.44 -6.66
N SER A 61 4.64 -6.40 -5.74
CA SER A 61 5.71 -7.31 -5.35
C SER A 61 5.71 -8.50 -6.28
N GLU A 62 6.91 -9.01 -6.59
CA GLU A 62 7.08 -10.30 -7.24
C GLU A 62 6.57 -11.43 -6.34
N SER A 63 6.07 -12.52 -6.95
CA SER A 63 5.54 -13.65 -6.16
C SER A 63 6.65 -14.56 -5.62
N GLU A 64 7.77 -14.67 -6.36
CA GLU A 64 8.86 -15.60 -6.08
C GLU A 64 10.15 -14.92 -5.58
N SER A 65 10.12 -13.61 -5.31
CA SER A 65 11.27 -12.87 -4.81
C SER A 65 10.87 -11.67 -3.96
N ASP A 66 11.84 -11.06 -3.27
CA ASP A 66 11.65 -9.79 -2.57
C ASP A 66 11.61 -8.57 -3.51
N GLY A 67 11.59 -8.82 -4.83
CA GLY A 67 11.55 -7.79 -5.85
C GLY A 67 10.20 -7.08 -5.96
N ILE A 68 10.24 -5.91 -6.59
CA ILE A 68 9.07 -5.12 -6.95
C ILE A 68 9.11 -4.73 -8.42
N TYR A 69 7.93 -4.46 -8.98
CA TYR A 69 7.78 -3.90 -10.31
C TYR A 69 6.70 -2.83 -10.36
N PHE A 70 6.91 -1.86 -11.25
CA PHE A 70 5.99 -0.77 -11.48
C PHE A 70 6.23 -0.11 -12.84
N ASN A 71 5.22 0.57 -13.38
CA ASN A 71 5.38 1.42 -14.55
C ASN A 71 5.92 2.79 -14.12
N SER A 72 7.10 3.14 -14.63
CA SER A 72 7.77 4.41 -14.44
C SER A 72 6.96 5.56 -15.03
N ARG A 73 6.68 6.59 -14.23
CA ARG A 73 6.08 7.84 -14.69
C ARG A 73 7.06 8.64 -15.54
N THR A 74 8.35 8.57 -15.22
CA THR A 74 9.40 9.32 -15.92
C THR A 74 9.66 8.75 -17.32
N THR A 75 9.79 7.43 -17.45
CA THR A 75 10.22 6.78 -18.70
C THR A 75 9.08 6.12 -19.47
N GLY A 76 7.92 5.89 -18.84
CA GLY A 76 6.82 5.14 -19.42
C GLY A 76 7.07 3.62 -19.55
N ARG A 77 8.20 3.13 -19.02
CA ARG A 77 8.59 1.71 -19.08
C ARG A 77 8.23 0.97 -17.80
N LEU A 78 8.10 -0.35 -17.91
CA LEU A 78 8.13 -1.25 -16.76
C LEU A 78 9.53 -1.24 -16.14
N ILE A 79 9.61 -1.00 -14.84
CA ILE A 79 10.82 -1.15 -14.03
C ILE A 79 10.58 -2.32 -13.09
N GLU A 80 11.56 -3.23 -13.01
CA GLU A 80 11.62 -4.34 -12.07
C GLU A 80 12.96 -4.26 -11.33
N THR A 81 12.94 -4.43 -10.02
CA THR A 81 14.15 -4.34 -9.20
C THR A 81 14.03 -5.20 -7.95
N SER A 82 15.15 -5.77 -7.53
CA SER A 82 15.33 -6.50 -6.26
C SER A 82 16.19 -5.74 -5.25
N ALA A 83 16.36 -4.43 -5.44
CA ALA A 83 17.09 -3.57 -4.52
C ALA A 83 16.27 -3.25 -3.25
N ASP A 84 16.93 -2.70 -2.23
CA ASP A 84 16.27 -2.22 -1.02
C ASP A 84 15.45 -0.96 -1.35
N CYS A 85 14.12 -1.09 -1.41
CA CYS A 85 13.23 -0.01 -1.84
C CYS A 85 12.28 0.46 -0.73
N VAL A 86 12.05 1.78 -0.68
CA VAL A 86 10.97 2.42 0.06
C VAL A 86 9.88 2.83 -0.93
N ILE A 87 8.65 2.41 -0.66
CA ILE A 87 7.46 2.76 -1.43
C ILE A 87 6.62 3.73 -0.58
N ASP A 88 6.61 5.00 -0.97
CA ASP A 88 5.85 6.05 -0.30
C ASP A 88 4.54 6.33 -1.06
N HIS A 89 3.43 5.92 -0.45
CA HIS A 89 2.10 6.02 -1.05
C HIS A 89 1.47 7.40 -0.79
N MET A 90 0.71 7.90 -1.78
CA MET A 90 -0.03 9.18 -1.66
C MET A 90 0.87 10.40 -1.40
N THR A 91 2.17 10.27 -1.68
CA THR A 91 3.13 11.36 -1.53
C THR A 91 3.09 12.28 -2.75
N ALA A 92 3.16 13.59 -2.50
CA ALA A 92 3.26 14.58 -3.56
C ALA A 92 4.68 14.60 -4.14
N VAL A 93 4.82 15.00 -5.41
CA VAL A 93 6.14 15.24 -6.01
C VAL A 93 6.76 16.46 -5.33
N PRO A 94 7.93 16.34 -4.66
CA PRO A 94 8.55 17.49 -4.02
C PRO A 94 8.96 18.57 -5.03
N ALA A 95 8.91 19.84 -4.62
CA ALA A 95 9.40 20.93 -5.45
C ALA A 95 10.89 20.75 -5.76
N GLY A 96 11.28 20.90 -7.04
CA GLY A 96 12.66 20.72 -7.48
C GLY A 96 13.16 19.28 -7.53
N TRP A 97 12.27 18.30 -7.38
CA TRP A 97 12.62 16.89 -7.50
C TRP A 97 13.13 16.54 -8.91
N THR A 98 14.18 15.73 -8.96
CA THR A 98 14.75 15.16 -10.20
C THR A 98 14.80 13.65 -10.08
N PRO A 99 14.33 12.89 -11.10
CA PRO A 99 14.38 11.44 -11.05
C PRO A 99 15.81 10.93 -11.02
N VAL A 100 16.02 9.83 -10.31
CA VAL A 100 17.21 8.98 -10.45
C VAL A 100 16.73 7.72 -11.14
N LEU A 101 17.23 7.45 -12.34
CA LEU A 101 16.88 6.26 -13.10
C LEU A 101 18.01 5.22 -12.97
N PRO A 102 17.69 3.91 -13.04
CA PRO A 102 18.70 2.87 -13.06
C PRO A 102 19.55 2.92 -14.33
#